data_AF-A0A1B8ED57-F1
#
_entry.id   AF-A0A1B8ED57-F1
#
_cell.length_a   1.000
_cell.length_b   1.000
_cell.length_c   1.000
_cell.angle_alpha   90.00
_cell.angle_beta   90.00
_cell.angle_gamma   90.00
#
_symmetry.space_group_name_H-M   'P 1'
#
loop_
_entity.id
_entity.type
_entity.pdbx_description
1 polymer ?
#
loop_
_entity_poly.entity_id
_entity_poly.type
_entity_poly.pdbx_seq_one_letter_code
_entity_poly.pdbx_strand_id
1 'polypeptide(L)'
;MVSMTRLAFAALVQVASAKVWLAGVNIAGFDFGCGYTNGNYSSSGVTAPLVSQGHADGLGQMNHFAKDDGLNVFRLPVCWQYLVNGVLGGNLDSNNSAVYDQLVQGCLATGAYCVIDIHNYARWNGQIVGQSGDAVTNWHLASVWSQLAAKYASQSKVIFGVMNE
;
A
#
# COMPACT_ATOMS: atom_id res chain seq x y z
N MET A 1 6.94 -61.41 -41.56
CA MET A 1 7.81 -60.24 -41.32
C MET A 1 6.98 -59.27 -40.48
N VAL A 2 7.40 -59.01 -39.24
CA VAL A 2 6.56 -58.45 -38.17
C VAL A 2 6.41 -56.93 -38.30
N SER A 3 5.18 -56.43 -38.19
CA SER A 3 4.82 -55.01 -38.17
C SER A 3 5.33 -54.34 -36.89
N MET A 4 6.17 -53.31 -37.02
CA MET A 4 6.61 -52.48 -35.89
C MET A 4 5.66 -51.30 -35.72
N THR A 5 4.80 -51.38 -34.71
CA THR A 5 3.98 -50.25 -34.25
C THR A 5 4.87 -49.32 -33.42
N ARG A 6 5.09 -48.08 -33.88
CA ARG A 6 5.83 -47.06 -33.12
C ARG A 6 4.91 -46.47 -32.05
N LEU A 7 5.20 -46.75 -30.77
CA LEU A 7 4.61 -46.00 -29.67
C LEU A 7 5.35 -44.66 -29.54
N ALA A 8 4.62 -43.55 -29.72
CA ALA A 8 5.11 -42.22 -29.36
C ALA A 8 4.84 -42.00 -27.86
N PHE A 9 5.92 -41.84 -27.08
CA PHE A 9 5.83 -41.39 -25.69
C PHE A 9 5.67 -39.87 -25.67
N ALA A 10 4.48 -39.38 -25.30
CA ALA A 10 4.28 -37.98 -24.97
C ALA A 10 4.80 -37.74 -23.54
N ALA A 11 5.94 -37.06 -23.42
CA ALA A 11 6.42 -36.56 -22.13
C ALA A 11 5.55 -35.36 -21.71
N LEU A 12 4.63 -35.58 -20.77
CA LEU A 12 3.95 -34.51 -20.06
C LEU A 12 4.97 -33.82 -19.14
N VAL A 13 5.56 -32.73 -19.61
CA VAL A 13 6.34 -31.84 -18.74
C VAL A 13 5.34 -31.07 -17.89
N GLN A 14 5.14 -31.51 -16.64
CA GLN A 14 4.49 -30.69 -15.62
C GLN A 14 5.42 -29.53 -15.28
N VAL A 15 5.23 -28.39 -15.92
CA VAL A 15 5.80 -27.13 -15.43
C VAL A 15 5.04 -26.80 -14.16
N ALA A 16 5.67 -26.97 -13.00
CA ALA A 16 5.13 -26.49 -11.74
C ALA A 16 5.06 -24.96 -11.81
N SER A 17 3.90 -24.41 -12.13
CA SER A 17 3.62 -22.98 -12.01
C SER A 17 3.36 -22.67 -10.54
N ALA A 18 4.39 -22.20 -9.83
CA ALA A 18 4.23 -21.69 -8.48
C ALA A 18 3.52 -20.32 -8.57
N LYS A 19 2.19 -20.34 -8.48
CA LYS A 19 1.40 -19.10 -8.41
C LYS A 19 1.50 -18.53 -7.00
N VAL A 20 2.05 -17.32 -6.87
CA VAL A 20 2.02 -16.59 -5.60
C VAL A 20 0.59 -16.24 -5.23
N TRP A 21 0.30 -16.17 -3.93
CA TRP A 21 -1.04 -15.84 -3.43
C TRP A 21 -1.46 -14.41 -3.80
N LEU A 22 -0.52 -13.45 -3.71
CA LEU A 22 -0.74 -12.05 -4.02
C LEU A 22 0.23 -11.56 -5.10
N ALA A 23 -0.30 -10.88 -6.11
CA ALA A 23 0.45 -10.19 -7.17
C ALA A 23 -0.20 -8.85 -7.44
N GLY A 24 0.61 -7.80 -7.56
CA GLY A 24 0.11 -6.44 -7.49
C GLY A 24 1.15 -5.37 -7.78
N VAL A 25 0.72 -4.13 -7.66
CA VAL A 25 1.54 -2.92 -7.88
C VAL A 25 1.36 -1.91 -6.75
N ASN A 26 2.25 -0.92 -6.69
CA ASN A 26 2.07 0.25 -5.85
C ASN A 26 1.26 1.32 -6.58
N ILE A 27 0.29 1.92 -5.90
CA ILE A 27 -0.47 3.07 -6.38
C ILE A 27 -0.01 4.29 -5.58
N ALA A 28 1.11 4.86 -6.03
CA ALA A 28 1.83 5.95 -5.37
C ALA A 28 1.17 7.32 -5.60
N GLY A 29 1.61 8.33 -4.85
CA GLY A 29 1.25 9.73 -4.99
C GLY A 29 1.01 10.42 -3.64
N PHE A 30 0.42 9.71 -2.67
CA PHE A 30 0.30 10.19 -1.28
C PHE A 30 1.65 10.23 -0.54
N ASP A 31 2.67 9.58 -1.10
CA ASP A 31 4.04 9.48 -0.61
C ASP A 31 5.03 10.43 -1.29
N PHE A 32 4.67 11.13 -2.36
CA PHE A 32 5.62 12.01 -3.08
C PHE A 32 6.12 13.21 -2.24
N GLY A 33 5.36 13.56 -1.21
CA GLY A 33 5.78 14.53 -0.19
C GLY A 33 6.68 13.95 0.89
N CYS A 34 6.81 12.63 0.99
CA CYS A 34 7.71 11.97 1.92
C CYS A 34 9.10 12.20 1.35
N GLY A 35 9.96 12.90 2.09
CA GLY A 35 11.35 13.10 1.66
C GLY A 35 12.08 11.77 1.49
N TYR A 36 13.39 11.84 1.22
CA TYR A 36 14.28 10.68 1.18
C TYR A 36 14.20 9.81 2.46
N THR A 37 15.16 8.90 2.65
CA THR A 37 15.26 7.98 3.81
C THR A 37 15.34 8.62 5.22
N ASN A 38 15.15 9.94 5.33
CA ASN A 38 15.10 10.70 6.57
C ASN A 38 13.67 10.87 7.13
N GLY A 39 12.61 10.49 6.40
CA GLY A 39 11.22 10.60 6.89
C GLY A 39 10.74 12.05 7.02
N ASN A 40 11.25 12.96 6.18
CA ASN A 40 10.79 14.35 6.08
C ASN A 40 9.43 14.42 5.34
N TYR A 41 8.74 15.56 5.42
CA TYR A 41 7.47 15.75 4.73
C TYR A 41 7.30 17.14 4.12
N SER A 42 6.74 17.18 2.91
CA SER A 42 6.29 18.37 2.22
C SER A 42 4.89 18.13 1.65
N SER A 43 3.89 18.84 2.15
CA SER A 43 2.52 18.72 1.66
C SER A 43 2.37 19.13 0.19
N SER A 44 3.18 20.08 -0.29
CA SER A 44 3.18 20.51 -1.69
C SER A 44 3.67 19.43 -2.66
N GLY A 45 4.37 18.40 -2.17
CA GLY A 45 4.80 17.27 -3.00
C GLY A 45 3.73 16.20 -3.17
N VAL A 46 2.67 16.20 -2.37
CA VAL A 46 1.65 15.15 -2.41
C VAL A 46 0.77 15.30 -3.66
N THR A 47 0.73 14.26 -4.48
CA THR A 47 -0.16 14.16 -5.65
C THR A 47 -1.06 12.94 -5.50
N ALA A 48 -2.08 13.03 -4.64
CA ALA A 48 -3.04 11.95 -4.39
C ALA A 48 -3.59 11.38 -5.71
N PRO A 49 -3.46 10.08 -6.04
CA PRO A 49 -3.83 9.49 -7.33
C PRO A 49 -5.35 9.32 -7.45
N LEU A 50 -6.06 10.44 -7.43
CA LEU A 50 -7.51 10.55 -7.47
C LEU A 50 -7.89 11.64 -8.48
N VAL A 51 -8.75 11.31 -9.45
CA VAL A 51 -9.33 12.30 -10.38
C VAL A 51 -10.08 13.40 -9.63
N SER A 52 -10.70 13.07 -8.49
CA SER A 52 -11.37 14.04 -7.61
C SER A 52 -10.42 15.11 -7.03
N GLN A 53 -9.11 14.85 -7.04
CA GLN A 53 -8.06 15.78 -6.63
C GLN A 53 -7.35 16.44 -7.82
N GLY A 54 -7.84 16.22 -9.05
CA GLY A 54 -7.22 16.76 -10.28
C GLY A 54 -5.93 16.06 -10.69
N HIS A 55 -5.67 14.84 -10.18
CA HIS A 55 -4.45 14.08 -10.42
C HIS A 55 -4.74 12.77 -11.19
N ALA A 56 -3.76 11.86 -11.22
CA ALA A 56 -3.85 10.58 -11.91
C ALA A 56 -5.07 9.74 -11.47
N ASP A 57 -5.59 8.94 -12.39
CA ASP A 57 -6.74 8.05 -12.11
C ASP A 57 -6.29 6.73 -11.46
N GLY A 58 -6.00 6.77 -10.15
CA GLY A 58 -5.58 5.58 -9.40
C GLY A 58 -6.69 4.53 -9.28
N LEU A 59 -7.96 4.95 -9.19
CA LEU A 59 -9.11 4.03 -9.12
C LEU A 59 -9.30 3.28 -10.44
N GLY A 60 -9.25 4.00 -11.57
CA GLY A 60 -9.31 3.39 -12.89
C GLY A 60 -8.15 2.43 -13.13
N GLN A 61 -6.93 2.79 -12.73
CA GLN A 61 -5.75 1.92 -12.79
C GLN A 61 -5.94 0.63 -11.99
N MET A 62 -6.34 0.71 -10.71
CA MET A 62 -6.58 -0.49 -9.90
C MET A 62 -7.68 -1.36 -10.49
N ASN A 63 -8.75 -0.76 -11.00
CA ASN A 63 -9.84 -1.50 -11.63
C ASN A 63 -9.38 -2.22 -12.91
N HIS A 64 -8.55 -1.58 -13.74
CA HIS A 64 -7.92 -2.20 -14.90
C HIS A 64 -7.01 -3.37 -14.49
N PHE A 65 -6.07 -3.13 -13.58
CA PHE A 65 -5.15 -4.17 -13.10
C PHE A 65 -5.88 -5.37 -12.48
N ALA A 66 -6.98 -5.14 -11.76
CA ALA A 66 -7.74 -6.22 -11.16
C ALA A 66 -8.56 -7.02 -12.18
N LYS A 67 -9.24 -6.33 -13.12
CA LYS A 67 -10.16 -6.98 -14.06
C LYS A 67 -9.47 -7.59 -15.26
N ASP A 68 -8.50 -6.89 -15.82
CA ASP A 68 -7.89 -7.23 -17.10
C ASP A 68 -6.58 -8.02 -16.91
N ASP A 69 -5.80 -7.69 -15.87
CA ASP A 69 -4.50 -8.32 -15.60
C ASP A 69 -4.53 -9.36 -14.46
N GLY A 70 -5.64 -9.44 -13.73
CA GLY A 70 -5.82 -10.40 -12.63
C GLY A 70 -4.98 -10.13 -11.38
N LEU A 71 -4.49 -8.89 -11.20
CA LEU A 71 -3.81 -8.49 -9.97
C LEU A 71 -4.81 -8.44 -8.80
N ASN A 72 -4.34 -8.76 -7.59
CA ASN A 72 -5.21 -8.96 -6.43
C ASN A 72 -4.67 -8.33 -5.14
N VAL A 73 -3.63 -7.51 -5.22
CA VAL A 73 -3.16 -6.65 -4.13
C VAL A 73 -2.71 -5.30 -4.67
N PHE A 74 -2.99 -4.23 -3.95
CA PHE A 74 -2.44 -2.91 -4.25
C PHE A 74 -1.82 -2.34 -2.99
N ARG A 75 -0.60 -1.84 -3.10
CA ARG A 75 0.07 -1.13 -2.02
C ARG A 75 -0.16 0.36 -2.19
N LEU A 76 -0.59 1.01 -1.11
CA LEU A 76 -1.02 2.41 -1.07
C LEU A 76 -0.09 3.16 -0.11
N PRO A 77 1.04 3.69 -0.60
CA PRO A 77 1.97 4.47 0.20
C PRO A 77 1.35 5.79 0.65
N VAL A 78 1.60 6.21 1.90
CA VAL A 78 1.19 7.50 2.43
C VAL A 78 2.18 8.01 3.48
N CYS A 79 2.48 9.31 3.47
CA CYS A 79 3.29 9.90 4.53
C CYS A 79 2.54 9.91 5.86
N TRP A 80 3.21 9.53 6.94
CA TRP A 80 2.67 9.64 8.30
C TRP A 80 2.20 11.07 8.58
N GLN A 81 3.01 12.07 8.25
CA GLN A 81 2.67 13.49 8.41
C GLN A 81 1.40 13.89 7.66
N TYR A 82 1.10 13.29 6.51
CA TYR A 82 -0.16 13.56 5.80
C TYR A 82 -1.36 13.11 6.64
N LEU A 83 -1.32 11.89 7.18
CA LEU A 83 -2.42 11.29 7.94
C LEU A 83 -2.81 12.09 9.19
N VAL A 84 -1.84 12.69 9.88
CA VAL A 84 -2.04 13.45 11.12
C VAL A 84 -1.83 14.96 10.94
N ASN A 85 -1.78 15.43 9.69
CA ASN A 85 -1.57 16.84 9.32
C ASN A 85 -0.38 17.49 10.05
N GLY A 86 0.76 16.77 10.09
CA GLY A 86 2.00 17.21 10.71
C GLY A 86 2.03 17.19 12.24
N VAL A 87 0.95 16.74 12.90
CA VAL A 87 0.87 16.68 14.37
C VAL A 87 1.31 15.31 14.86
N LEU A 88 2.57 15.18 15.27
CA LEU A 88 3.10 13.92 15.82
C LEU A 88 2.30 13.48 17.06
N GLY A 89 1.83 12.23 17.07
CA GLY A 89 0.97 11.71 18.13
C GLY A 89 -0.46 12.26 18.15
N GLY A 90 -0.80 13.14 17.20
CA GLY A 90 -2.14 13.68 17.02
C GLY A 90 -3.13 12.65 16.48
N ASN A 91 -4.39 13.08 16.39
CA ASN A 91 -5.43 12.30 15.73
C ASN A 91 -5.23 12.28 14.21
N LEU A 92 -5.80 11.27 13.54
CA LEU A 92 -6.00 11.32 12.10
C LEU A 92 -6.76 12.60 11.75
N ASP A 93 -6.17 13.39 10.86
CA ASP A 93 -6.81 14.60 10.35
C ASP A 93 -8.01 14.19 9.50
N SER A 94 -9.19 14.73 9.82
CA SER A 94 -10.44 14.28 9.19
C SER A 94 -10.48 14.54 7.69
N ASN A 95 -9.84 15.60 7.21
CA ASN A 95 -9.83 15.95 5.79
C ASN A 95 -8.84 15.05 5.04
N ASN A 96 -7.60 14.99 5.52
CA ASN A 96 -6.55 14.19 4.87
C ASN A 96 -6.90 12.70 4.90
N SER A 97 -7.39 12.19 6.04
CA SER A 97 -7.79 10.79 6.15
C SER A 97 -9.01 10.47 5.29
N ALA A 98 -9.96 11.38 5.09
CA ALA A 98 -11.08 11.18 4.17
C ALA A 98 -10.63 11.14 2.70
N VAL A 99 -9.66 11.97 2.31
CA VAL A 99 -9.10 11.95 0.94
C VAL A 99 -8.33 10.65 0.71
N TYR A 100 -7.47 10.24 1.65
CA TYR A 100 -6.76 8.96 1.56
C TYR A 100 -7.71 7.74 1.54
N ASP A 101 -8.79 7.78 2.34
CA ASP A 101 -9.80 6.72 2.37
C ASP A 101 -10.50 6.54 1.02
N GLN A 102 -10.65 7.58 0.18
CA GLN A 102 -11.18 7.40 -1.19
C GLN A 102 -10.34 6.41 -2.00
N LEU A 103 -9.00 6.45 -1.85
CA LEU A 103 -8.11 5.51 -2.53
C LEU A 103 -8.22 4.11 -1.94
N VAL A 104 -8.27 3.99 -0.60
CA VAL A 104 -8.43 2.69 0.09
C VAL A 104 -9.76 2.03 -0.29
N GLN A 105 -10.88 2.77 -0.26
CA GLN A 105 -12.18 2.25 -0.68
C GLN A 105 -12.20 1.90 -2.18
N GLY A 106 -11.55 2.72 -3.02
CA GLY A 106 -11.37 2.42 -4.44
C GLY A 106 -10.64 1.09 -4.68
N CYS A 107 -9.58 0.84 -3.91
CA CYS A 107 -8.87 -0.44 -3.91
C CYS A 107 -9.79 -1.58 -3.46
N LEU A 108 -10.48 -1.45 -2.33
CA LEU A 108 -11.35 -2.49 -1.78
C LEU A 108 -12.52 -2.83 -2.72
N ALA A 109 -13.05 -1.83 -3.44
CA ALA A 109 -14.11 -2.00 -4.43
C ALA A 109 -13.71 -2.88 -5.63
N THR A 110 -12.41 -3.04 -5.91
CA THR A 110 -11.93 -4.01 -6.92
C THR A 110 -12.04 -5.46 -6.44
N GLY A 111 -12.18 -5.67 -5.13
CA GLY A 111 -12.06 -6.99 -4.50
C GLY A 111 -10.63 -7.42 -4.18
N ALA A 112 -9.62 -6.60 -4.46
CA ALA A 112 -8.23 -6.83 -4.08
C ALA A 112 -7.96 -6.63 -2.58
N TYR A 113 -6.79 -7.09 -2.13
CA TYR A 113 -6.20 -6.67 -0.86
C TYR A 113 -5.57 -5.29 -0.98
N CYS A 114 -5.64 -4.49 0.09
CA CYS A 114 -5.14 -3.12 0.09
C CYS A 114 -4.12 -2.95 1.22
N VAL A 115 -2.86 -2.78 0.86
CA VAL A 115 -1.79 -2.56 1.84
C VAL A 115 -1.71 -1.07 2.14
N ILE A 116 -2.06 -0.69 3.36
CA ILE A 116 -1.81 0.66 3.87
C ILE A 116 -0.35 0.69 4.30
N ASP A 117 0.44 1.56 3.68
CA ASP A 117 1.87 1.65 3.88
C ASP A 117 2.25 3.04 4.42
N ILE A 118 2.69 3.11 5.67
CA ILE A 118 3.26 4.34 6.22
C ILE A 118 4.69 4.50 5.66
N HIS A 119 4.87 5.46 4.76
CA HIS A 119 6.04 5.57 3.89
C HIS A 119 7.17 6.43 4.49
N ASN A 120 7.64 6.07 5.69
CA ASN A 120 8.43 6.98 6.54
C ASN A 120 9.85 6.52 6.92
N TYR A 121 10.36 5.38 6.42
CA TYR A 121 11.75 4.95 6.64
C TYR A 121 12.13 4.85 8.12
N ALA A 122 11.18 4.37 8.94
CA ALA A 122 11.21 4.33 10.39
C ALA A 122 11.55 5.69 11.07
N ARG A 123 11.25 6.81 10.40
CA ARG A 123 11.63 8.16 10.84
C ARG A 123 10.49 9.17 10.74
N TRP A 124 10.63 10.22 11.53
CA TRP A 124 9.85 11.44 11.41
C TRP A 124 10.79 12.64 11.51
N ASN A 125 10.92 13.40 10.43
CA ASN A 125 11.79 14.59 10.32
C ASN A 125 13.24 14.33 10.79
N GLY A 126 13.84 13.23 10.33
CA GLY A 126 15.19 12.80 10.66
C GLY A 126 15.32 11.98 11.96
N GLN A 127 14.28 11.97 12.81
CA GLN A 127 14.31 11.27 14.09
C GLN A 127 13.81 9.84 13.93
N ILE A 128 14.59 8.86 14.42
CA ILE A 128 14.26 7.44 14.33
C ILE A 128 13.28 7.08 15.44
N VAL A 129 12.17 6.42 15.06
CA VAL A 129 11.14 5.99 16.00
C VAL A 129 11.74 5.10 17.08
N GLY A 130 11.62 5.52 18.35
CA GLY A 130 12.09 4.78 19.51
C GLY A 130 13.60 4.81 19.75
N GLN A 131 14.37 5.53 18.92
CA GLN A 131 15.85 5.54 19.00
C GLN A 131 16.45 6.95 19.07
N SER A 132 15.63 8.00 18.89
CA SER A 132 16.04 9.40 18.99
C SER A 132 15.59 10.06 20.30
N GLY A 133 15.70 9.34 21.42
CA GLY A 133 15.17 9.78 22.71
C GLY A 133 13.65 9.98 22.66
N ASP A 134 13.16 11.06 23.28
CA ASP A 134 11.72 11.34 23.37
C ASP A 134 11.14 12.11 22.16
N ALA A 135 11.97 12.44 21.16
CA ALA A 135 11.53 13.20 19.99
C ALA A 135 10.45 12.46 19.19
N VAL A 136 10.62 11.14 19.00
CA VAL A 136 9.65 10.26 18.34
C VAL A 136 9.69 8.89 19.01
N THR A 137 8.71 8.59 19.87
CA THR A 137 8.67 7.34 20.65
C THR A 137 7.85 6.24 19.96
N ASN A 138 7.96 5.00 20.45
CA ASN A 138 7.11 3.89 20.02
C ASN A 138 5.62 4.20 20.20
N TRP A 139 5.26 5.01 21.20
CA TRP A 139 3.87 5.41 21.43
C TRP A 139 3.32 6.23 20.27
N HIS A 140 4.11 7.14 19.68
CA HIS A 140 3.65 7.92 18.53
C HIS A 140 3.27 7.03 17.35
N LEU A 141 4.11 6.05 17.02
CA LEU A 141 3.85 5.10 15.93
C LEU A 141 2.66 4.17 16.27
N ALA A 142 2.59 3.70 17.51
CA ALA A 142 1.46 2.88 17.97
C ALA A 142 0.13 3.66 17.93
N SER A 143 0.14 4.95 18.25
CA SER A 143 -1.04 5.81 18.22
C SER A 143 -1.65 5.91 16.81
N VAL A 144 -0.84 6.23 15.80
CA VAL A 144 -1.35 6.32 14.42
C VAL A 144 -1.87 4.96 13.92
N TRP A 145 -1.16 3.86 14.22
CA TRP A 145 -1.62 2.53 13.83
C TRP A 145 -2.87 2.08 14.58
N SER A 146 -3.03 2.43 15.86
CA SER A 146 -4.25 2.15 16.60
C SER A 146 -5.46 2.84 15.98
N GLN A 147 -5.30 4.08 15.50
CA GLN A 147 -6.38 4.83 14.86
C GLN A 147 -6.72 4.27 13.47
N LEU A 148 -5.71 3.92 12.66
CA LEU A 148 -5.91 3.26 11.37
C LEU A 148 -6.57 1.89 11.54
N ALA A 149 -6.12 1.09 12.50
CA ALA A 149 -6.71 -0.21 12.81
C ALA A 149 -8.17 -0.07 13.25
N ALA A 150 -8.50 0.93 14.07
CA ALA A 150 -9.89 1.21 14.44
C ALA A 150 -10.75 1.62 13.23
N LYS A 151 -10.23 2.50 12.36
CA LYS A 151 -10.94 2.94 11.13
C LYS A 151 -11.25 1.77 10.19
N TYR A 152 -10.33 0.83 10.06
CA TYR A 152 -10.43 -0.30 9.11
C TYR A 152 -10.74 -1.65 9.78
N ALA A 153 -11.17 -1.68 11.04
CA ALA A 153 -11.33 -2.90 11.82
C ALA A 153 -12.28 -3.94 11.18
N SER A 154 -13.28 -3.49 10.42
CA SER A 154 -14.24 -4.35 9.73
C SER A 154 -13.80 -4.77 8.31
N GLN A 155 -12.67 -4.26 7.82
CA GLN A 155 -12.20 -4.47 6.45
C GLN A 155 -11.15 -5.60 6.40
N SER A 156 -11.62 -6.85 6.22
CA SER A 156 -10.75 -8.04 6.21
C SER A 156 -9.72 -8.11 5.08
N LYS A 157 -9.82 -7.23 4.07
CA LYS A 157 -8.89 -7.11 2.95
C LYS A 157 -7.87 -5.98 3.12
N VAL A 158 -7.89 -5.26 4.23
CA VAL A 158 -6.83 -4.30 4.57
C VAL A 158 -5.65 -5.05 5.19
N ILE A 159 -4.44 -4.74 4.69
CA ILE A 159 -3.17 -5.23 5.22
C ILE A 159 -2.41 -4.03 5.79
N PHE A 160 -1.90 -4.14 7.02
CA PHE A 160 -1.15 -3.08 7.69
C PHE A 160 0.35 -3.21 7.40
N GLY A 161 0.85 -2.45 6.43
CA GLY A 161 2.27 -2.30 6.15
C GLY A 161 2.91 -1.32 7.14
N VAL A 162 3.40 -1.85 8.27
CA VAL A 162 3.80 -1.09 9.48
C VAL A 162 4.72 0.10 9.19
N MET A 163 5.65 -0.07 8.26
CA MET A 163 6.60 0.97 7.86
C MET A 163 7.24 0.57 6.52
N ASN A 164 7.40 1.54 5.62
CA ASN A 164 8.26 1.38 4.44
C ASN A 164 9.73 1.45 4.85
N GLU A 165 10.53 0.53 4.29
CA GLU A 165 12.01 0.48 4.35
C GLU A 165 12.62 0.73 5.75
#